data_AF-A0A1H4XGI5-F1
#
_entry.id   AF-A0A1H4XGI5-F1
#
_cell.length_a   1.000
_cell.length_b   1.000
_cell.length_c   1.000
_cell.angle_alpha   90.00
_cell.angle_beta   90.00
_cell.angle_gamma   90.00
#
_symmetry.space_group_name_H-M   'P 1'
#
loop_
_entity.id
_entity.type
_entity.pdbx_description
1 polymer ?
#
loop_
_entity_poly.entity_id
_entity_poly.type
_entity_poly.pdbx_seq_one_letter_code
_entity_poly.pdbx_strand_id
1 'polypeptide(L)'
;MTTETASEFVSYSANAEDVLLRRLFPGTEPGFYVDVGAAHPIWESDTKALRDRGWRGINIEPQEEFLAELRRERPDDVNLGVALSDAPGELTFFEVEGTGLSTLDKHNAARAEAAGHRVKPRTVSVLTLAQVLAENNAPPTFGFLKIDVEGLEQAVLAGNDWLRFRPHVVMIEATVPETPIRRQDGCRALLTDVGWRHAWFDGLNDWYLAPEFEPPNGAFDAPPNVFDRYVARRTIEAEAQLAERRQATEARDGRIRELETDAEARMAEWRQATEARDGRIRQLETVAAARARGLSLLTDIIAESVRCGNADFDMKRILGHLRQSLANMGESAVGDEVCVTAAIRLLEADNARLGASLADINTDLKRHGKALSQVQHDLIAARQEVAEARATSNHFRELLSQAHAESATALAELAAAHVELHAMRTSTSWRVSEPVRALGRILRRR
;
A
#
# COMPACT_ATOMS: atom_id res chain seq x y z
N MET A 1 27.33 -32.35 18.82
CA MET A 1 27.51 -32.20 17.36
C MET A 1 26.38 -31.33 16.88
N THR A 2 26.68 -30.07 16.58
CA THR A 2 25.76 -29.11 15.98
C THR A 2 25.36 -29.64 14.61
N THR A 3 24.10 -30.05 14.46
CA THR A 3 23.49 -30.28 13.15
C THR A 3 23.36 -28.91 12.49
N GLU A 4 24.40 -28.52 11.78
CA GLU A 4 24.31 -27.53 10.70
C GLU A 4 23.19 -28.02 9.78
N THR A 5 22.02 -27.39 9.86
CA THR A 5 20.98 -27.55 8.86
C THR A 5 21.58 -27.03 7.56
N ALA A 6 22.10 -27.94 6.73
CA ALA A 6 22.56 -27.60 5.39
C ALA A 6 21.45 -26.78 4.72
N SER A 7 21.74 -25.51 4.40
CA SER A 7 20.76 -24.62 3.78
C SER A 7 20.32 -25.24 2.46
N GLU A 8 19.01 -25.20 2.19
CA GLU A 8 18.42 -25.67 0.94
C GLU A 8 19.05 -24.92 -0.25
N PHE A 9 19.34 -25.60 -1.35
CA PHE A 9 19.97 -24.96 -2.52
C PHE A 9 18.99 -23.99 -3.17
N VAL A 10 19.44 -22.76 -3.43
CA VAL A 10 18.62 -21.76 -4.12
C VAL A 10 18.92 -21.81 -5.61
N SER A 11 17.90 -22.11 -6.42
CA SER A 11 17.98 -22.06 -7.88
C SER A 11 17.61 -20.66 -8.36
N TYR A 12 18.47 -20.07 -9.18
CA TYR A 12 18.31 -18.75 -9.80
C TYR A 12 17.84 -18.86 -11.26
N SER A 13 18.03 -20.01 -11.89
CA SER A 13 17.61 -20.30 -13.26
C SER A 13 16.09 -20.26 -13.49
N ALA A 14 15.69 -19.99 -14.74
CA ALA A 14 14.29 -20.01 -15.16
C ALA A 14 13.69 -21.43 -15.20
N ASN A 15 14.46 -22.42 -15.69
CA ASN A 15 14.05 -23.81 -15.91
C ASN A 15 14.90 -24.83 -15.12
N ALA A 16 15.48 -24.39 -13.98
CA ALA A 16 16.28 -25.21 -13.07
C ALA A 16 17.58 -25.80 -13.68
N GLU A 17 18.16 -25.13 -14.67
CA GLU A 17 19.43 -25.48 -15.31
C GLU A 17 20.58 -25.53 -14.29
N ASP A 18 20.61 -24.58 -13.34
CA ASP A 18 21.60 -24.55 -12.27
C ASP A 18 21.51 -25.71 -11.27
N VAL A 19 20.34 -26.35 -11.15
CA VAL A 19 20.17 -27.60 -10.39
C VAL A 19 20.86 -28.75 -11.11
N LEU A 20 20.73 -28.81 -12.44
CA LEU A 20 21.44 -29.80 -13.25
C LEU A 20 22.96 -29.55 -13.24
N LEU A 21 23.39 -28.29 -13.34
CA LEU A 21 24.81 -27.93 -13.19
C LEU A 21 25.36 -28.34 -11.83
N ARG A 22 24.56 -28.25 -10.76
CA ARG A 22 24.94 -28.76 -9.45
C ARG A 22 25.11 -30.29 -9.43
N ARG A 23 24.31 -31.04 -10.19
CA ARG A 23 24.52 -32.50 -10.37
C ARG A 23 25.81 -32.80 -11.13
N LEU A 24 26.10 -32.04 -12.19
CA LEU A 24 27.26 -32.25 -13.07
C LEU A 24 28.58 -31.87 -12.39
N PHE A 25 28.55 -30.84 -11.55
CA PHE A 25 29.69 -30.37 -10.78
C PHE A 25 29.38 -30.46 -9.28
N PRO A 26 29.42 -31.67 -8.67
CA PRO A 26 29.09 -31.85 -7.25
C PRO A 26 30.22 -31.44 -6.30
N GLY A 27 31.45 -31.28 -6.80
CA GLY A 27 32.63 -30.91 -5.99
C GLY A 27 32.60 -29.47 -5.47
N THR A 28 33.46 -29.17 -4.50
CA THR A 28 33.60 -27.82 -3.92
C THR A 28 34.62 -26.95 -4.63
N GLU A 29 35.40 -27.53 -5.54
CA GLU A 29 36.44 -26.81 -6.26
C GLU A 29 35.83 -25.75 -7.20
N PRO A 30 36.34 -24.51 -7.18
CA PRO A 30 35.95 -23.48 -8.13
C PRO A 30 36.25 -23.91 -9.57
N GLY A 31 35.30 -23.70 -10.47
CA GLY A 31 35.48 -23.88 -11.91
C GLY A 31 35.46 -22.56 -12.66
N PHE A 32 35.48 -22.67 -13.99
CA PHE A 32 35.40 -21.55 -14.90
C PHE A 32 34.16 -21.68 -15.80
N TYR A 33 33.40 -20.59 -15.93
CA TYR A 33 32.23 -20.53 -16.80
C TYR A 33 32.35 -19.42 -17.86
N VAL A 34 31.63 -19.58 -18.95
CA VAL A 34 31.45 -18.56 -19.97
C VAL A 34 29.95 -18.44 -20.24
N ASP A 35 29.45 -17.22 -20.13
CA ASP A 35 28.03 -16.90 -20.20
C ASP A 35 27.78 -15.98 -21.40
N VAL A 36 27.36 -16.55 -22.53
CA VAL A 36 27.04 -15.79 -23.74
C VAL A 36 25.55 -15.46 -23.76
N GLY A 37 25.23 -14.17 -23.73
CA GLY A 37 23.88 -13.69 -23.44
C GLY A 37 23.60 -13.80 -21.94
N ALA A 38 24.47 -13.16 -21.14
CA ALA A 38 24.46 -13.31 -19.70
C ALA A 38 23.27 -12.60 -19.01
N ALA A 39 22.69 -11.59 -19.67
CA ALA A 39 21.57 -10.82 -19.18
C ALA A 39 21.73 -10.40 -17.70
N HIS A 40 20.68 -10.54 -16.89
CA HIS A 40 20.70 -10.09 -15.51
C HIS A 40 21.57 -11.02 -14.61
N PRO A 41 22.46 -10.49 -13.75
CA PRO A 41 23.42 -11.29 -12.95
C PRO A 41 22.82 -12.21 -11.87
N ILE A 42 21.51 -12.16 -11.64
CA ILE A 42 20.82 -12.82 -10.50
C ILE A 42 19.49 -13.43 -10.95
N TRP A 43 18.58 -12.61 -11.48
CA TRP A 43 17.32 -13.07 -12.06
C TRP A 43 17.56 -13.98 -13.27
N GLU A 44 16.96 -15.16 -13.24
CA GLU A 44 17.00 -16.14 -14.34
C GLU A 44 18.42 -16.50 -14.77
N SER A 45 19.38 -16.46 -13.83
CA SER A 45 20.79 -16.65 -14.13
C SER A 45 21.26 -18.07 -13.84
N ASP A 46 21.69 -18.77 -14.88
CA ASP A 46 22.21 -20.15 -14.78
C ASP A 46 23.58 -20.25 -14.13
N THR A 47 24.32 -19.13 -14.14
CA THR A 47 25.70 -19.06 -13.65
C THR A 47 25.80 -18.52 -12.22
N LYS A 48 24.73 -17.94 -11.67
CA LYS A 48 24.74 -17.35 -10.32
C LYS A 48 25.06 -18.37 -9.23
N ALA A 49 24.46 -19.56 -9.29
CA ALA A 49 24.73 -20.62 -8.33
C ALA A 49 26.17 -21.15 -8.41
N LEU A 50 26.76 -21.22 -9.60
CA LEU A 50 28.18 -21.57 -9.78
C LEU A 50 29.08 -20.47 -9.18
N ARG A 51 28.76 -19.21 -9.44
CA ARG A 51 29.48 -18.05 -8.89
C ARG A 51 29.46 -18.02 -7.36
N ASP A 52 28.31 -18.29 -6.74
CA ASP A 52 28.17 -18.40 -5.28
C ASP A 52 29.05 -19.52 -4.69
N ARG A 53 29.40 -20.52 -5.50
CA ARG A 53 30.32 -21.60 -5.16
C ARG A 53 31.78 -21.31 -5.52
N GLY A 54 32.10 -20.04 -5.79
CA GLY A 54 33.46 -19.58 -6.05
C GLY A 54 33.89 -19.63 -7.50
N TRP A 55 33.04 -20.09 -8.43
CA TRP A 55 33.39 -20.05 -9.85
C TRP A 55 33.57 -18.60 -10.32
N ARG A 56 34.42 -18.43 -11.34
CA ARG A 56 34.65 -17.17 -12.01
C ARG A 56 34.59 -17.36 -13.51
N GLY A 57 34.30 -16.30 -14.25
CA GLY A 57 34.03 -16.47 -15.67
C GLY A 57 34.06 -15.20 -16.50
N ILE A 58 33.60 -15.37 -17.73
CA ILE A 58 33.39 -14.29 -18.69
C ILE A 58 31.88 -14.19 -18.94
N ASN A 59 31.31 -13.02 -18.70
CA ASN A 59 29.94 -12.66 -19.06
C ASN A 59 30.00 -11.80 -20.33
N ILE A 60 29.30 -12.20 -21.38
CA ILE A 60 29.15 -11.45 -22.62
C ILE A 60 27.70 -10.98 -22.73
N GLU A 61 27.50 -9.67 -22.62
CA GLU A 61 26.19 -9.04 -22.63
C GLU A 61 26.28 -7.67 -23.29
N PRO A 62 25.79 -7.52 -24.54
CA PRO A 62 25.86 -6.24 -25.22
C PRO A 62 24.95 -5.18 -24.59
N GLN A 63 23.81 -5.53 -23.99
CA GLN A 63 22.81 -4.58 -23.46
C GLN A 63 23.36 -3.79 -22.27
N GLU A 64 23.37 -2.46 -22.37
CA GLU A 64 24.12 -1.60 -21.45
C GLU A 64 23.60 -1.69 -20.01
N GLU A 65 22.28 -1.81 -19.83
CA GLU A 65 21.64 -1.94 -18.52
C GLU A 65 22.12 -3.20 -17.80
N PHE A 66 22.00 -4.38 -18.43
CA PHE A 66 22.46 -5.64 -17.87
C PHE A 66 23.97 -5.70 -17.70
N LEU A 67 24.74 -5.12 -18.63
CA LEU A 67 26.19 -5.02 -18.49
C LEU A 67 26.60 -4.21 -17.26
N ALA A 68 25.90 -3.11 -16.97
CA ALA A 68 26.13 -2.31 -15.77
C ALA A 68 25.83 -3.11 -14.50
N GLU A 69 24.75 -3.90 -14.51
CA GLU A 69 24.41 -4.80 -13.40
C GLU A 69 25.45 -5.90 -13.19
N LEU A 70 25.89 -6.56 -14.27
CA LEU A 70 26.94 -7.57 -14.26
C LEU A 70 28.24 -7.01 -13.67
N ARG A 71 28.68 -5.81 -14.10
CA ARG A 71 29.88 -5.16 -13.55
C ARG A 71 29.76 -4.84 -12.06
N ARG A 72 28.57 -4.49 -11.60
CA ARG A 72 28.28 -4.18 -10.20
C ARG A 72 28.27 -5.44 -9.32
N GLU A 73 27.55 -6.47 -9.76
CA GLU A 73 27.33 -7.70 -8.98
C GLU A 73 28.46 -8.73 -9.12
N ARG A 74 29.20 -8.66 -10.24
CA ARG A 74 30.25 -9.61 -10.61
C ARG A 74 31.59 -8.91 -10.93
N PRO A 75 32.15 -8.09 -10.02
CA PRO A 75 33.37 -7.32 -10.29
C PRO A 75 34.63 -8.19 -10.50
N ASP A 76 34.61 -9.42 -9.98
CA ASP A 76 35.71 -10.40 -10.14
C ASP A 76 35.62 -11.20 -11.44
N ASP A 77 34.51 -11.09 -12.17
CA ASP A 77 34.32 -11.71 -13.48
C ASP A 77 34.69 -10.71 -14.59
N VAL A 78 35.03 -11.23 -15.76
CA VAL A 78 35.22 -10.41 -16.96
C VAL A 78 33.85 -10.12 -17.56
N ASN A 79 33.46 -8.84 -17.65
CA ASN A 79 32.14 -8.42 -18.15
C ASN A 79 32.28 -7.59 -19.44
N LEU A 80 31.86 -8.15 -20.57
CA LEU A 80 32.09 -7.61 -21.91
C LEU A 80 30.79 -7.14 -22.57
N GLY A 81 30.80 -5.89 -23.05
CA GLY A 81 29.69 -5.26 -23.78
C GLY A 81 29.76 -5.46 -25.28
N VAL A 82 29.91 -6.72 -25.72
CA VAL A 82 30.03 -7.08 -27.15
C VAL A 82 28.99 -8.14 -27.48
N ALA A 83 28.63 -8.26 -28.75
CA ALA A 83 27.88 -9.41 -29.26
C ALA A 83 28.83 -10.45 -29.88
N LEU A 84 28.37 -11.69 -30.04
CA LEU A 84 29.16 -12.75 -30.67
C LEU A 84 28.57 -13.21 -32.00
N SER A 85 29.44 -13.56 -32.94
CA SER A 85 29.10 -14.20 -34.23
C SER A 85 30.26 -15.09 -34.69
N ASP A 86 30.15 -15.61 -35.91
CA ASP A 86 31.14 -16.38 -36.66
C ASP A 86 32.34 -15.53 -37.15
N ALA A 87 32.21 -14.20 -37.22
CA ALA A 87 33.28 -13.29 -37.60
C ALA A 87 33.22 -11.96 -36.82
N PRO A 88 34.36 -11.28 -36.60
CA PRO A 88 34.38 -9.97 -35.96
C PRO A 88 33.84 -8.87 -36.88
N GLY A 89 33.27 -7.83 -36.30
CA GLY A 89 32.76 -6.68 -37.06
C GLY A 89 31.86 -5.76 -36.24
N GLU A 90 31.00 -5.03 -36.94
CA GLU A 90 29.93 -4.25 -36.32
C GLU A 90 28.59 -4.69 -36.92
N LEU A 91 27.62 -5.01 -36.07
CA LEU A 91 26.27 -5.40 -36.49
C LEU A 91 25.22 -4.57 -35.78
N THR A 92 24.03 -4.50 -36.37
CA THR A 92 22.87 -3.90 -35.72
C THR A 92 22.29 -4.87 -34.70
N PHE A 93 22.35 -4.48 -33.44
CA PHE A 93 21.69 -5.12 -32.31
C PHE A 93 20.34 -4.47 -32.07
N PHE A 94 19.32 -5.30 -31.94
CA PHE A 94 17.96 -4.90 -31.65
C PHE A 94 17.69 -5.12 -30.17
N GLU A 95 17.84 -4.05 -29.40
CA GLU A 95 17.61 -4.07 -27.96
C GLU A 95 16.12 -4.05 -27.66
N VAL A 96 15.63 -5.06 -26.95
CA VAL A 96 14.22 -5.17 -26.52
C VAL A 96 14.14 -4.70 -25.07
N GLU A 97 13.72 -3.45 -24.86
CA GLU A 97 13.84 -2.77 -23.57
C GLU A 97 13.20 -3.56 -22.41
N GLY A 98 13.97 -3.72 -21.32
CA GLY A 98 13.49 -4.36 -20.09
C GLY A 98 13.29 -5.88 -20.18
N THR A 99 13.80 -6.54 -21.22
CA THR A 99 13.67 -7.99 -21.42
C THR A 99 15.01 -8.63 -21.76
N GLY A 100 15.08 -9.98 -21.66
CA GLY A 100 16.21 -10.78 -22.17
C GLY A 100 16.16 -11.05 -23.67
N LEU A 101 15.14 -10.58 -24.40
CA LEU A 101 14.85 -10.97 -25.80
C LEU A 101 15.66 -10.20 -26.86
N SER A 102 16.69 -9.46 -26.44
CA SER A 102 17.49 -8.63 -27.33
C SER A 102 18.32 -9.49 -28.28
N THR A 103 18.41 -9.11 -29.56
CA THR A 103 18.92 -10.02 -30.61
C THR A 103 19.67 -9.29 -31.73
N LEU A 104 20.52 -10.01 -32.46
CA LEU A 104 21.07 -9.57 -33.76
C LEU A 104 20.17 -10.01 -34.95
N ASP A 105 19.17 -10.86 -34.72
CA ASP A 105 18.24 -11.33 -35.75
C ASP A 105 17.06 -10.37 -35.93
N LYS A 106 17.01 -9.72 -37.10
CA LYS A 106 15.93 -8.81 -37.47
C LYS A 106 14.54 -9.47 -37.46
N HIS A 107 14.43 -10.77 -37.72
CA HIS A 107 13.16 -11.49 -37.66
C HIS A 107 12.64 -11.61 -36.23
N ASN A 108 13.51 -11.98 -35.28
CA ASN A 108 13.15 -12.04 -33.87
C ASN A 108 12.84 -10.64 -33.30
N ALA A 109 13.58 -9.61 -33.71
CA ALA A 109 13.26 -8.21 -33.39
C ALA A 109 11.85 -7.82 -33.87
N ALA A 110 11.50 -8.14 -35.11
CA ALA A 110 10.16 -7.85 -35.65
C ALA A 110 9.05 -8.64 -34.93
N ARG A 111 9.33 -9.86 -34.46
CA ARG A 111 8.40 -10.64 -33.63
C ARG A 111 8.17 -9.98 -32.27
N ALA A 112 9.24 -9.50 -31.62
CA ALA A 112 9.14 -8.76 -30.36
C ALA A 112 8.34 -7.47 -30.52
N GLU A 113 8.57 -6.69 -31.59
CA GLU A 113 7.75 -5.51 -31.92
C GLU A 113 6.27 -5.89 -32.11
N ALA A 114 5.98 -6.97 -32.83
CA ALA A 114 4.62 -7.45 -33.05
C ALA A 114 3.93 -7.94 -31.77
N ALA A 115 4.70 -8.42 -30.80
CA ALA A 115 4.23 -8.79 -29.46
C ALA A 115 4.03 -7.58 -28.52
N GLY A 116 4.36 -6.37 -28.99
CA GLY A 116 4.14 -5.12 -28.24
C GLY A 116 5.34 -4.63 -27.45
N HIS A 117 6.51 -5.26 -27.60
CA HIS A 117 7.73 -4.78 -26.99
C HIS A 117 8.28 -3.55 -27.74
N ARG A 118 9.00 -2.71 -27.00
CA ARG A 118 9.74 -1.61 -27.59
C ARG A 118 11.13 -2.08 -27.99
N VAL A 119 11.44 -1.94 -29.28
CA VAL A 119 12.72 -2.36 -29.85
C VAL A 119 13.52 -1.14 -30.30
N LYS A 120 14.79 -1.10 -29.94
CA LYS A 120 15.74 -0.04 -30.30
C LYS A 120 16.94 -0.62 -31.04
N PRO A 121 17.14 -0.27 -32.33
CA PRO A 121 18.34 -0.67 -33.03
C PRO A 121 19.53 0.17 -32.56
N ARG A 122 20.67 -0.48 -32.31
CA ARG A 122 21.97 0.15 -32.07
C ARG A 122 23.09 -0.65 -32.71
N THR A 123 24.16 0.02 -33.13
CA THR A 123 25.35 -0.67 -33.62
C THR A 123 26.19 -1.13 -32.44
N VAL A 124 26.61 -2.39 -32.44
CA VAL A 124 27.49 -2.96 -31.40
C VAL A 124 28.70 -3.63 -32.03
N SER A 125 29.79 -3.68 -31.27
CA SER A 125 30.97 -4.46 -31.63
C SER A 125 30.66 -5.95 -31.54
N VAL A 126 31.11 -6.70 -32.54
CA VAL A 126 30.95 -8.14 -32.65
C VAL A 126 32.32 -8.79 -32.67
N LEU A 127 32.49 -9.83 -31.85
CA LEU A 127 33.68 -10.67 -31.80
C LEU A 127 33.31 -12.13 -32.01
N THR A 128 34.31 -12.97 -32.27
CA THR A 128 34.13 -14.43 -32.22
C THR A 128 34.31 -14.94 -30.79
N LEU A 129 33.69 -16.07 -30.45
CA LEU A 129 33.88 -16.70 -29.15
C LEU A 129 35.37 -17.03 -28.92
N ALA A 130 36.08 -17.52 -29.94
CA ALA A 130 37.51 -17.81 -29.84
C ALA A 130 38.36 -16.56 -29.50
N GLN A 131 38.04 -15.40 -30.08
CA GLN A 131 38.73 -14.14 -29.77
C GLN A 131 38.51 -13.73 -28.32
N VAL A 132 37.26 -13.72 -27.86
CA VAL A 132 36.93 -13.38 -26.47
C VAL A 132 37.66 -14.29 -25.49
N LEU A 133 37.65 -15.60 -25.73
CA LEU A 133 38.33 -16.56 -24.86
C LEU A 133 39.85 -16.36 -24.86
N ALA A 134 40.45 -16.11 -26.03
CA ALA A 134 41.89 -15.90 -26.15
C ALA A 134 42.36 -14.59 -25.49
N GLU A 135 41.66 -13.48 -25.75
CA GLU A 135 42.02 -12.14 -25.25
C GLU A 135 41.88 -12.03 -23.73
N ASN A 136 40.96 -12.80 -23.15
CA ASN A 136 40.70 -12.80 -21.71
C ASN A 136 41.38 -13.97 -20.97
N ASN A 137 42.33 -14.64 -21.62
CA ASN A 137 43.11 -15.75 -21.05
C ASN A 137 42.23 -16.85 -20.44
N ALA A 138 41.11 -17.17 -21.10
CA ALA A 138 40.26 -18.27 -20.68
C ALA A 138 41.04 -19.59 -20.70
N PRO A 139 40.82 -20.49 -19.72
CA PRO A 139 41.42 -21.82 -19.74
C PRO A 139 41.09 -22.57 -21.05
N PRO A 140 42.04 -23.32 -21.64
CA PRO A 140 41.76 -24.17 -22.80
C PRO A 140 40.64 -25.18 -22.54
N THR A 141 40.50 -25.63 -21.30
CA THR A 141 39.42 -26.51 -20.86
C THR A 141 38.77 -25.89 -19.63
N PHE A 142 37.44 -25.76 -19.65
CA PHE A 142 36.68 -25.14 -18.56
C PHE A 142 35.34 -25.87 -18.34
N GLY A 143 34.64 -25.51 -17.28
CA GLY A 143 33.49 -26.28 -16.81
C GLY A 143 32.26 -26.10 -17.70
N PHE A 144 31.86 -24.85 -17.95
CA PHE A 144 30.53 -24.58 -18.48
C PHE A 144 30.52 -23.43 -19.49
N LEU A 145 29.80 -23.63 -20.60
CA LEU A 145 29.49 -22.61 -21.60
C LEU A 145 27.98 -22.55 -21.79
N LYS A 146 27.36 -21.40 -21.49
CA LYS A 146 25.98 -21.06 -21.91
C LYS A 146 26.04 -20.28 -23.22
N ILE A 147 25.14 -20.59 -24.15
CA ILE A 147 24.85 -19.78 -25.34
C ILE A 147 23.34 -19.59 -25.47
N ASP A 148 22.93 -18.34 -25.37
CA ASP A 148 21.54 -17.91 -25.45
C ASP A 148 21.53 -16.48 -25.98
N VAL A 149 21.45 -16.34 -27.30
CA VAL A 149 21.62 -15.04 -28.01
C VAL A 149 20.45 -14.77 -28.93
N GLU A 150 19.30 -15.37 -28.60
CA GLU A 150 18.01 -15.12 -29.23
C GLU A 150 18.06 -15.30 -30.75
N GLY A 151 18.65 -16.41 -31.23
CA GLY A 151 18.60 -16.87 -32.62
C GLY A 151 19.93 -16.91 -33.39
N LEU A 152 21.06 -16.48 -32.78
CA LEU A 152 22.39 -16.52 -33.39
C LEU A 152 23.32 -17.61 -32.83
N GLU A 153 22.77 -18.59 -32.11
CA GLU A 153 23.54 -19.63 -31.42
C GLU A 153 24.48 -20.37 -32.39
N GLN A 154 23.98 -20.68 -33.60
CA GLN A 154 24.78 -21.36 -34.63
C GLN A 154 26.00 -20.52 -35.07
N ALA A 155 25.85 -19.20 -35.20
CA ALA A 155 26.94 -18.31 -35.58
C ALA A 155 27.98 -18.22 -34.45
N VAL A 156 27.53 -18.11 -33.20
CA VAL A 156 28.42 -18.12 -32.02
C VAL A 156 29.24 -19.41 -31.96
N LEU A 157 28.62 -20.57 -32.18
CA LEU A 157 29.32 -21.86 -32.22
C LEU A 157 30.36 -21.94 -33.34
N ALA A 158 30.02 -21.42 -34.53
CA ALA A 158 30.93 -21.39 -35.68
C ALA A 158 32.14 -20.47 -35.44
N GLY A 159 32.00 -19.45 -34.57
CA GLY A 159 33.08 -18.56 -34.16
C GLY A 159 34.02 -19.12 -33.09
N ASN A 160 33.84 -20.36 -32.62
CA ASN A 160 34.74 -20.95 -31.63
C ASN A 160 35.85 -21.81 -32.27
N ASP A 161 36.97 -21.95 -31.55
CA ASP A 161 38.02 -22.92 -31.85
C ASP A 161 37.84 -24.13 -30.91
N TRP A 162 37.09 -25.13 -31.36
CA TRP A 162 36.75 -26.34 -30.58
C TRP A 162 37.94 -27.30 -30.34
N LEU A 163 39.07 -27.05 -31.00
CA LEU A 163 40.32 -27.78 -30.70
C LEU A 163 41.09 -27.12 -29.56
N ARG A 164 40.98 -25.79 -29.43
CA ARG A 164 41.68 -25.02 -28.41
C ARG A 164 40.86 -24.78 -27.15
N PHE A 165 39.58 -24.44 -27.29
CA PHE A 165 38.69 -24.07 -26.18
C PHE A 165 37.56 -25.10 -26.05
N ARG A 166 37.68 -25.94 -25.02
CA ARG A 166 36.92 -27.17 -24.84
C ARG A 166 36.15 -27.14 -23.51
N PRO A 167 34.96 -26.52 -23.47
CA PRO A 167 34.10 -26.61 -22.31
C PRO A 167 33.63 -28.05 -22.08
N HIS A 168 33.63 -28.51 -20.82
CA HIS A 168 33.09 -29.82 -20.44
C HIS A 168 31.59 -29.94 -20.75
N VAL A 169 30.84 -28.87 -20.49
CA VAL A 169 29.39 -28.79 -20.70
C VAL A 169 29.07 -27.56 -21.54
N VAL A 170 28.32 -27.74 -22.62
CA VAL A 170 27.75 -26.66 -23.43
C VAL A 170 26.23 -26.74 -23.32
N MET A 171 25.59 -25.63 -22.94
CA MET A 171 24.15 -25.48 -22.91
C MET A 171 23.76 -24.41 -23.92
N ILE A 172 22.79 -24.75 -24.78
CA ILE A 172 22.38 -23.90 -25.89
C ILE A 172 20.87 -23.79 -25.86
N GLU A 173 20.35 -22.57 -25.84
CA GLU A 173 18.91 -22.38 -26.03
C GLU A 173 18.50 -22.96 -27.39
N ALA A 174 17.43 -23.75 -27.44
CA ALA A 174 17.07 -24.54 -28.62
C ALA A 174 15.65 -24.26 -29.13
N THR A 175 14.94 -23.31 -28.54
CA THR A 175 13.55 -22.99 -28.87
C THR A 175 13.41 -21.65 -29.55
N VAL A 176 12.37 -21.50 -30.37
CA VAL A 176 11.99 -20.21 -30.92
C VAL A 176 11.58 -19.31 -29.75
N PRO A 177 12.07 -18.05 -29.67
CA PRO A 177 11.87 -17.19 -28.51
C PRO A 177 10.42 -17.14 -28.04
N GLU A 178 10.23 -17.27 -26.72
CA GLU A 178 8.95 -17.33 -26.00
C GLU A 178 8.00 -18.48 -26.42
N THR A 179 8.52 -19.56 -27.01
CA THR A 179 7.69 -20.72 -27.40
C THR A 179 8.37 -22.03 -27.04
N PRO A 180 7.62 -23.14 -26.87
CA PRO A 180 8.21 -24.47 -26.72
C PRO A 180 8.64 -25.10 -28.07
N ILE A 181 8.55 -24.35 -29.18
CA ILE A 181 8.83 -24.88 -30.51
C ILE A 181 10.33 -24.91 -30.70
N ARG A 182 10.90 -26.08 -30.98
CA ARG A 182 12.33 -26.19 -31.30
C ARG A 182 12.70 -25.41 -32.57
N ARG A 183 13.82 -24.70 -32.52
CA ARG A 183 14.46 -24.11 -33.71
C ARG A 183 14.95 -25.22 -34.62
N GLN A 184 14.87 -24.97 -35.92
CA GLN A 184 15.57 -25.77 -36.92
C GLN A 184 16.86 -25.05 -37.25
N ASP A 185 17.97 -25.53 -36.69
CA ASP A 185 19.30 -24.93 -36.84
C ASP A 185 20.39 -26.00 -37.04
N GLY A 186 21.61 -25.54 -37.30
CA GLY A 186 22.80 -26.38 -37.44
C GLY A 186 23.57 -26.60 -36.14
N CYS A 187 23.09 -26.15 -34.98
CA CYS A 187 23.85 -26.15 -33.72
C CYS A 187 24.28 -27.56 -33.32
N ARG A 188 23.34 -28.51 -33.39
CA ARG A 188 23.61 -29.91 -33.06
C ARG A 188 24.71 -30.49 -33.94
N ALA A 189 24.61 -30.28 -35.26
CA ALA A 189 25.57 -30.81 -36.22
C ALA A 189 26.98 -30.25 -35.97
N LEU A 190 27.10 -28.93 -35.80
CA LEU A 190 28.37 -28.26 -35.52
C LEU A 190 29.10 -28.87 -34.32
N LEU A 191 28.39 -29.15 -33.23
CA LEU A 191 28.98 -29.73 -32.03
C LEU A 191 29.28 -31.23 -32.17
N THR A 192 28.38 -32.00 -32.78
CA THR A 192 28.61 -33.44 -32.96
C THR A 192 29.77 -33.72 -33.92
N ASP A 193 29.96 -32.88 -34.94
CA ASP A 193 31.04 -33.02 -35.92
C ASP A 193 32.43 -32.80 -35.29
N VAL A 194 32.52 -32.00 -34.23
CA VAL A 194 33.75 -31.78 -33.45
C VAL A 194 33.84 -32.65 -32.19
N GLY A 195 32.91 -33.61 -32.03
CA GLY A 195 32.98 -34.69 -31.04
C GLY A 195 32.18 -34.46 -29.75
N TRP A 196 31.42 -33.38 -29.61
CA TRP A 196 30.52 -33.20 -28.46
C TRP A 196 29.30 -34.10 -28.61
N ARG A 197 28.91 -34.75 -27.52
CA ARG A 197 27.73 -35.61 -27.49
C ARG A 197 26.53 -34.84 -26.97
N HIS A 198 25.41 -34.91 -27.69
CA HIS A 198 24.13 -34.45 -27.17
C HIS A 198 23.70 -35.36 -26.02
N ALA A 199 23.51 -34.80 -24.83
CA ALA A 199 23.19 -35.52 -23.61
C ALA A 199 21.70 -35.41 -23.25
N TRP A 200 21.12 -34.23 -23.37
CA TRP A 200 19.75 -34.00 -22.93
C TRP A 200 19.10 -32.77 -23.55
N PHE A 201 17.77 -32.73 -23.50
CA PHE A 201 16.95 -31.57 -23.79
C PHE A 201 16.00 -31.36 -22.62
N ASP A 202 16.05 -30.20 -22.00
CA ASP A 202 15.27 -29.90 -20.79
C ASP A 202 13.89 -29.28 -21.08
N GLY A 203 13.54 -29.11 -22.37
CA GLY A 203 12.34 -28.42 -22.81
C GLY A 203 12.60 -27.00 -23.36
N LEU A 204 13.77 -26.43 -23.07
CA LEU A 204 14.23 -25.11 -23.48
C LEU A 204 15.63 -25.20 -24.15
N ASN A 205 16.58 -25.82 -23.45
CA ASN A 205 17.99 -25.90 -23.85
C ASN A 205 18.40 -27.31 -24.26
N ASP A 206 19.28 -27.39 -25.25
CA ASP A 206 20.08 -28.57 -25.56
C ASP A 206 21.38 -28.58 -24.78
N TRP A 207 21.69 -29.73 -24.19
CA TRP A 207 22.88 -29.97 -23.37
C TRP A 207 23.84 -30.89 -24.10
N TYR A 208 25.09 -30.46 -24.23
CA TYR A 208 26.16 -31.20 -24.87
C TYR A 208 27.34 -31.39 -23.92
N LEU A 209 28.01 -32.54 -24.03
CA LEU A 209 29.14 -32.89 -23.19
C LEU A 209 30.38 -33.12 -24.05
N ALA A 210 31.51 -32.63 -23.57
CA ALA A 210 32.80 -32.93 -24.18
C ALA A 210 33.08 -34.45 -24.13
N PRO A 211 33.78 -35.02 -25.13
CA PRO A 211 34.07 -36.45 -25.17
C PRO A 211 34.96 -36.90 -24.00
N GLU A 212 35.79 -36.00 -23.46
CA GLU A 212 36.61 -36.24 -22.26
C GLU A 212 35.86 -36.07 -20.93
N PHE A 213 34.62 -35.55 -20.94
CA PHE A 213 33.85 -35.31 -19.73
C PHE A 213 32.85 -36.43 -19.45
N GLU A 214 33.08 -37.13 -18.35
CA GLU A 214 32.16 -38.12 -17.82
C GLU A 214 31.31 -37.50 -16.68
N PRO A 215 30.00 -37.32 -16.89
CA PRO A 215 29.12 -36.78 -15.88
C PRO A 215 28.95 -37.80 -14.75
N PRO A 216 28.66 -37.35 -13.52
CA PRO A 216 28.27 -38.24 -12.45
C PRO A 216 27.11 -39.15 -12.86
N ASN A 217 27.15 -40.41 -12.40
CA ASN A 217 26.14 -41.42 -12.76
C ASN A 217 24.73 -40.91 -12.49
N GLY A 218 23.89 -41.00 -13.52
CA GLY A 218 22.48 -40.64 -13.48
C GLY A 218 22.17 -39.15 -13.46
N ALA A 219 23.15 -38.27 -13.74
CA ALA A 219 22.92 -36.82 -13.77
C ALA A 219 21.76 -36.40 -14.69
N PHE A 220 21.56 -37.12 -15.81
CA PHE A 220 20.53 -36.87 -16.82
C PHE A 220 19.40 -37.92 -16.84
N ASP A 221 19.33 -38.85 -15.88
CA ASP A 221 18.32 -39.92 -15.87
C ASP A 221 16.90 -39.39 -15.64
N ALA A 222 16.79 -38.25 -14.95
CA ALA A 222 15.53 -37.59 -14.65
C ALA A 222 15.72 -36.07 -14.68
N PRO A 223 14.67 -35.28 -14.97
CA PRO A 223 14.73 -33.83 -14.83
C PRO A 223 15.02 -33.42 -13.38
N PRO A 224 15.48 -32.17 -13.14
CA PRO A 224 15.46 -31.56 -11.81
C PRO A 224 14.12 -31.76 -11.10
N ASN A 225 14.13 -32.26 -9.87
CA ASN A 225 12.93 -32.66 -9.15
C ASN A 225 13.11 -32.55 -7.62
N VAL A 226 12.12 -33.05 -6.86
CA VAL A 226 12.09 -32.93 -5.39
C VAL A 226 13.29 -33.57 -4.68
N PHE A 227 13.99 -34.51 -5.32
CA PHE A 227 15.17 -35.18 -4.74
C PHE A 227 16.44 -34.32 -4.78
N ASP A 228 16.45 -33.23 -5.56
CA ASP A 228 17.59 -32.30 -5.63
C ASP A 228 17.64 -31.30 -4.48
N ARG A 229 16.58 -31.23 -3.67
CA ARG A 229 16.47 -30.38 -2.46
C ARG A 229 16.82 -28.92 -2.76
N TYR A 230 16.13 -28.36 -3.76
CA TYR A 230 16.25 -26.96 -4.14
C TYR A 230 14.95 -26.21 -3.94
N VAL A 231 15.09 -24.90 -3.80
CA VAL A 231 14.00 -23.93 -3.83
C VAL A 231 14.31 -22.88 -4.89
N ALA A 232 13.33 -22.55 -5.73
CA ALA A 232 13.50 -21.50 -6.71
C ALA A 232 13.55 -20.12 -6.01
N ARG A 233 14.47 -19.25 -6.42
CA ARG A 233 14.66 -17.91 -5.86
C ARG A 233 13.38 -17.08 -5.92
N ARG A 234 12.67 -17.14 -7.05
CA ARG A 234 11.35 -16.52 -7.25
C ARG A 234 10.33 -16.91 -6.18
N THR A 235 10.41 -18.16 -5.68
CA THR A 235 9.52 -18.63 -4.61
C THR A 235 9.88 -17.97 -3.29
N ILE A 236 11.17 -17.87 -2.96
CA ILE A 236 11.63 -17.17 -1.74
C ILE A 236 11.21 -15.70 -1.78
N GLU A 237 11.35 -15.03 -2.92
CA GLU A 237 10.94 -13.63 -3.07
C GLU A 237 9.44 -13.45 -2.96
N ALA A 238 8.67 -14.31 -3.63
CA ALA A 238 7.22 -14.28 -3.51
C ALA A 238 6.76 -14.49 -2.06
N GLU A 239 7.40 -15.41 -1.32
CA GLU A 239 7.11 -15.64 0.10
C GLU A 239 7.49 -14.43 0.97
N ALA A 240 8.65 -13.81 0.73
CA ALA A 240 9.08 -12.62 1.45
C ALA A 240 8.15 -11.42 1.19
N GLN A 241 7.79 -11.16 -0.07
CA GLN A 241 6.84 -10.11 -0.45
C GLN A 241 5.45 -10.38 0.13
N LEU A 242 5.01 -11.64 0.17
CA LEU A 242 3.74 -12.01 0.78
C LEU A 242 3.76 -11.76 2.29
N ALA A 243 4.87 -12.05 2.97
CA ALA A 243 5.03 -11.78 4.39
C ALA A 243 5.00 -10.28 4.70
N GLU A 244 5.70 -9.46 3.91
CA GLU A 244 5.69 -8.00 4.03
C GLU A 244 4.29 -7.42 3.81
N ARG A 245 3.59 -7.87 2.76
CA ARG A 245 2.20 -7.45 2.48
C ARG A 245 1.24 -7.84 3.60
N ARG A 246 1.42 -9.02 4.21
CA ARG A 246 0.63 -9.45 5.38
C ARG A 246 0.86 -8.53 6.56
N GLN A 247 2.11 -8.25 6.90
CA GLN A 247 2.46 -7.35 7.98
C GLN A 247 1.89 -5.93 7.77
N ALA A 248 1.96 -5.42 6.53
CA ALA A 248 1.37 -4.14 6.17
C ALA A 248 -0.17 -4.14 6.32
N THR A 249 -0.82 -5.25 6.00
CA THR A 249 -2.28 -5.42 6.17
C THR A 249 -2.66 -5.45 7.64
N GLU A 250 -1.95 -6.24 8.45
CA GLU A 250 -2.18 -6.31 9.91
C GLU A 250 -1.98 -4.96 10.60
N ALA A 251 -0.99 -4.18 10.17
CA ALA A 251 -0.76 -2.83 10.68
C ALA A 251 -1.91 -1.86 10.32
N ARG A 252 -2.43 -1.93 9.10
CA ARG A 252 -3.59 -1.13 8.67
C ARG A 252 -4.85 -1.51 9.44
N ASP A 253 -5.11 -2.81 9.65
CA ASP A 253 -6.24 -3.29 10.45
C ASP A 253 -6.13 -2.83 11.90
N GLY A 254 -4.92 -2.82 12.46
CA GLY A 254 -4.65 -2.22 13.77
C GLY A 254 -5.04 -0.74 13.82
N ARG A 255 -4.63 0.03 12.81
CA ARG A 255 -4.95 1.46 12.71
C ARG A 255 -6.45 1.73 12.55
N ILE A 256 -7.16 0.90 11.78
CA ILE A 256 -8.61 1.01 11.63
C ILE A 256 -9.29 0.83 12.99
N ARG A 257 -8.94 -0.22 13.75
CA ARG A 257 -9.50 -0.45 15.09
C ARG A 257 -9.25 0.71 16.06
N GLU A 258 -8.06 1.31 16.01
CA GLU A 258 -7.75 2.51 16.81
C GLU A 258 -8.64 3.69 16.43
N LEU A 259 -8.82 3.95 15.14
CA LEU A 259 -9.66 5.04 14.63
C LEU A 259 -11.14 4.81 14.95
N GLU A 260 -11.62 3.57 14.86
CA GLU A 260 -12.98 3.19 15.27
C GLU A 260 -13.18 3.48 16.77
N THR A 261 -12.22 3.11 17.60
CA THR A 261 -12.28 3.36 19.06
C THR A 261 -12.27 4.87 19.38
N ASP A 262 -11.42 5.67 18.72
CA ASP A 262 -11.39 7.13 18.88
C ASP A 262 -12.68 7.78 18.38
N ALA A 263 -13.21 7.31 17.24
CA ALA A 263 -14.48 7.78 16.71
C ALA A 263 -15.65 7.48 17.65
N GLU A 264 -15.71 6.28 18.24
CA GLU A 264 -16.71 5.92 19.25
C GLU A 264 -16.61 6.79 20.51
N ALA A 265 -15.40 7.01 21.03
CA ALA A 265 -15.17 7.87 22.18
C ALA A 265 -15.63 9.31 21.92
N ARG A 266 -15.23 9.88 20.78
CA ARG A 266 -15.67 11.22 20.37
C ARG A 266 -17.19 11.26 20.19
N MET A 267 -17.80 10.28 19.52
CA MET A 267 -19.26 10.24 19.36
C MET A 267 -19.99 10.21 20.71
N ALA A 268 -19.45 9.54 21.72
CA ALA A 268 -20.01 9.54 23.08
C ALA A 268 -19.91 10.93 23.74
N GLU A 269 -18.75 11.61 23.64
CA GLU A 269 -18.57 12.98 24.12
C GLU A 269 -19.54 13.95 23.45
N TRP A 270 -19.67 13.86 22.12
CA TRP A 270 -20.59 14.67 21.33
C TRP A 270 -22.05 14.48 21.74
N ARG A 271 -22.46 13.24 22.03
CA ARG A 271 -23.82 12.94 22.54
C ARG A 271 -24.05 13.61 23.90
N GLN A 272 -23.13 13.47 24.85
CA GLN A 272 -23.25 14.10 26.17
C GLN A 272 -23.30 15.63 26.07
N ALA A 273 -22.45 16.24 25.24
CA ALA A 273 -22.45 17.68 25.02
C ALA A 273 -23.78 18.17 24.41
N THR A 274 -24.35 17.40 23.48
CA THR A 274 -25.64 17.73 22.87
C THR A 274 -26.77 17.64 23.89
N GLU A 275 -26.82 16.59 24.70
CA GLU A 275 -27.82 16.43 25.76
C GLU A 275 -27.76 17.55 26.81
N ALA A 276 -26.54 17.95 27.23
CA ALA A 276 -26.33 19.06 28.14
C ALA A 276 -26.82 20.40 27.56
N ARG A 277 -26.53 20.65 26.27
CA ARG A 277 -27.00 21.85 25.54
C ARG A 277 -28.52 21.89 25.43
N ASP A 278 -29.17 20.77 25.08
CA ASP A 278 -30.62 20.67 25.02
C ASP A 278 -31.27 20.89 26.39
N GLY A 279 -30.65 20.35 27.44
CA GLY A 279 -31.06 20.63 28.82
C GLY A 279 -31.00 22.12 29.17
N ARG A 280 -29.94 22.82 28.74
CA ARG A 280 -29.79 24.26 28.96
C ARG A 280 -30.82 25.08 28.17
N ILE A 281 -31.11 24.71 26.93
CA ILE A 281 -32.16 25.35 26.12
C ILE A 281 -33.50 25.27 26.82
N ARG A 282 -33.92 24.08 27.29
CA ARG A 282 -35.18 23.90 28.03
C ARG A 282 -35.27 24.77 29.29
N GLN A 283 -34.16 24.91 30.02
CA GLN A 283 -34.10 25.82 31.18
C GLN A 283 -34.31 27.28 30.78
N LEU A 284 -33.62 27.74 29.73
CA LEU A 284 -33.73 29.11 29.25
C LEU A 284 -35.14 29.42 28.71
N GLU A 285 -35.75 28.49 27.98
CA GLU A 285 -37.14 28.62 27.51
C GLU A 285 -38.12 28.78 28.68
N THR A 286 -37.93 28.02 29.76
CA THR A 286 -38.75 28.12 30.97
C THR A 286 -38.62 29.50 31.64
N VAL A 287 -37.40 30.01 31.76
CA VAL A 287 -37.12 31.34 32.31
C VAL A 287 -37.69 32.45 31.42
N ALA A 288 -37.52 32.33 30.10
CA ALA A 288 -38.06 33.28 29.13
C ALA A 288 -39.59 33.33 29.19
N ALA A 289 -40.26 32.17 29.25
CA ALA A 289 -41.71 32.09 29.41
C ALA A 289 -42.19 32.74 30.73
N ALA A 290 -41.49 32.51 31.84
CA ALA A 290 -41.81 33.14 33.12
C ALA A 290 -41.66 34.66 33.07
N ARG A 291 -40.58 35.16 32.44
CA ARG A 291 -40.36 36.61 32.27
C ARG A 291 -41.38 37.24 31.31
N ALA A 292 -41.74 36.57 30.22
CA ALA A 292 -42.77 37.05 29.30
C ALA A 292 -44.13 37.22 30.00
N ARG A 293 -44.51 36.25 30.86
CA ARG A 293 -45.71 36.36 31.71
C ARG A 293 -45.62 37.55 32.67
N GLY A 294 -44.48 37.74 33.32
CA GLY A 294 -44.27 38.90 34.22
C GLY A 294 -44.33 40.24 33.49
N LEU A 295 -43.77 40.33 32.28
CA LEU A 295 -43.83 41.52 31.45
C LEU A 295 -45.25 41.81 30.97
N SER A 296 -46.02 40.79 30.59
CA SER A 296 -47.44 40.93 30.26
C SER A 296 -48.22 41.50 31.44
N LEU A 297 -48.05 40.94 32.64
CA LEU A 297 -48.71 41.44 33.85
C LEU A 297 -48.35 42.89 34.16
N LEU A 298 -47.07 43.26 34.03
CA LEU A 298 -46.63 44.65 34.21
C LEU A 298 -47.19 45.57 33.13
N THR A 299 -47.28 45.11 31.88
CA THR A 299 -47.88 45.87 30.78
C THR A 299 -49.37 46.06 31.01
N ASP A 300 -50.07 45.05 31.52
CA ASP A 300 -51.48 45.12 31.90
C ASP A 300 -51.67 46.10 33.06
N ILE A 301 -50.81 46.05 34.09
CA ILE A 301 -50.83 47.02 35.21
C ILE A 301 -50.56 48.44 34.73
N ILE A 302 -49.60 48.64 33.81
CA ILE A 302 -49.29 49.95 33.23
C ILE A 302 -50.44 50.41 32.31
N ALA A 303 -51.04 49.53 31.52
CA ALA A 303 -52.19 49.86 30.71
C ALA A 303 -53.41 50.20 31.58
N GLU A 304 -53.60 49.51 32.69
CA GLU A 304 -54.60 49.83 33.72
C GLU A 304 -54.30 51.19 34.36
N SER A 305 -53.04 51.47 34.72
CA SER A 305 -52.65 52.73 35.36
C SER A 305 -52.69 53.92 34.40
N VAL A 306 -52.41 53.72 33.11
CA VAL A 306 -52.57 54.73 32.04
C VAL A 306 -54.04 54.91 31.67
N ARG A 307 -54.86 53.84 31.67
CA ARG A 307 -56.33 53.95 31.60
C ARG A 307 -56.87 54.75 32.78
N CYS A 308 -56.36 54.50 33.98
CA CYS A 308 -56.64 55.29 35.19
C CYS A 308 -55.97 56.67 35.17
N GLY A 309 -55.00 56.91 34.27
CA GLY A 309 -54.30 58.17 34.07
C GLY A 309 -55.14 59.30 33.46
N ASN A 310 -56.41 59.04 33.16
CA ASN A 310 -57.40 60.06 32.84
C ASN A 310 -58.70 59.91 33.67
N ALA A 311 -58.67 59.12 34.74
CA ALA A 311 -59.80 58.96 35.63
C ALA A 311 -59.32 59.00 37.08
N ASP A 312 -59.51 60.16 37.70
CA ASP A 312 -59.60 60.41 39.15
C ASP A 312 -60.74 59.59 39.83
N PHE A 313 -61.06 58.43 39.28
CA PHE A 313 -62.25 57.64 39.52
C PHE A 313 -61.94 56.15 39.47
N ASP A 314 -61.12 55.68 40.41
CA ASP A 314 -61.29 54.33 40.99
C ASP A 314 -60.44 54.06 42.22
N MET A 315 -59.65 55.04 42.68
CA MET A 315 -59.05 55.00 44.02
C MET A 315 -60.14 54.89 45.11
N LYS A 316 -61.32 55.50 44.90
CA LYS A 316 -62.49 55.37 45.80
C LYS A 316 -63.07 53.96 45.88
N ARG A 317 -62.95 53.13 44.83
CA ARG A 317 -63.47 51.76 44.82
C ARG A 317 -62.51 50.79 45.51
N ILE A 318 -61.21 50.95 45.28
CA ILE A 318 -60.15 50.20 45.99
C ILE A 318 -60.10 50.62 47.48
N LEU A 319 -60.19 51.92 47.78
CA LEU A 319 -60.34 52.44 49.14
C LEU A 319 -61.68 52.05 49.77
N GLY A 320 -62.75 51.85 48.98
CA GLY A 320 -64.04 51.34 49.46
C GLY A 320 -63.95 49.91 49.98
N HIS A 321 -63.23 49.03 49.27
CA HIS A 321 -62.95 47.67 49.73
C HIS A 321 -62.01 47.63 50.95
N LEU A 322 -61.01 48.52 51.02
CA LEU A 322 -60.14 48.66 52.20
C LEU A 322 -60.88 49.27 53.40
N ARG A 323 -61.77 50.26 53.20
CA ARG A 323 -62.63 50.84 54.24
C ARG A 323 -63.61 49.85 54.82
N GLN A 324 -64.18 48.94 54.01
CA GLN A 324 -65.09 47.92 54.51
C GLN A 324 -64.37 46.85 55.35
N SER A 325 -63.09 46.60 55.09
CA SER A 325 -62.22 45.77 55.96
C SER A 325 -61.73 46.49 57.21
N LEU A 326 -61.60 47.83 57.18
CA LEU A 326 -61.18 48.66 58.33
C LEU A 326 -62.34 49.10 59.22
N ALA A 327 -63.59 49.11 58.72
CA ALA A 327 -64.80 49.41 59.50
C ALA A 327 -65.16 48.35 60.56
N ASN A 328 -64.40 47.25 60.64
CA ASN A 328 -64.46 46.27 61.73
C ASN A 328 -63.50 46.59 62.89
N MET A 329 -62.79 47.74 62.87
CA MET A 329 -62.00 48.24 64.00
C MET A 329 -62.33 49.73 64.22
N GLY A 330 -63.05 50.00 65.32
CA GLY A 330 -63.84 51.22 65.51
C GLY A 330 -63.11 52.55 65.81
N GLU A 331 -63.88 53.62 65.56
CA GLU A 331 -64.07 54.94 66.22
C GLU A 331 -62.83 55.67 66.81
N SER A 332 -62.62 56.99 66.64
CA SER A 332 -63.53 58.16 66.66
C SER A 332 -62.83 59.40 66.07
N ALA A 333 -63.62 60.33 65.54
CA ALA A 333 -63.24 61.59 64.90
C ALA A 333 -62.83 62.73 65.87
N VAL A 334 -62.01 63.70 65.40
CA VAL A 334 -62.08 65.18 65.56
C VAL A 334 -60.86 65.85 64.84
N GLY A 335 -61.06 66.83 63.94
CA GLY A 335 -60.02 67.85 63.60
C GLY A 335 -59.83 68.26 62.12
N ASP A 336 -60.79 68.99 61.53
CA ASP A 336 -60.96 69.19 60.08
C ASP A 336 -60.16 70.31 59.35
N GLU A 337 -58.99 70.76 59.83
CA GLU A 337 -58.12 71.66 59.02
C GLU A 337 -56.62 71.30 59.07
N VAL A 338 -56.20 70.65 60.16
CA VAL A 338 -54.89 69.96 60.25
C VAL A 338 -54.89 68.66 59.43
N CYS A 339 -56.06 68.02 59.26
CA CYS A 339 -56.21 66.75 58.55
C CYS A 339 -55.98 66.88 57.04
N VAL A 340 -56.36 68.01 56.42
CA VAL A 340 -56.16 68.23 54.97
C VAL A 340 -54.69 68.50 54.65
N THR A 341 -53.98 69.28 55.47
CA THR A 341 -52.55 69.55 55.27
C THR A 341 -51.68 68.32 55.60
N ALA A 342 -52.07 67.51 56.59
CA ALA A 342 -51.44 66.23 56.87
C ALA A 342 -51.74 65.18 55.77
N ALA A 343 -52.96 65.17 55.22
CA ALA A 343 -53.34 64.33 54.10
C ALA A 343 -52.61 64.71 52.80
N ILE A 344 -52.44 66.01 52.52
CA ILE A 344 -51.63 66.49 51.38
C ILE A 344 -50.17 66.07 51.56
N ARG A 345 -49.57 66.25 52.74
CA ARG A 345 -48.18 65.79 53.01
C ARG A 345 -48.02 64.28 52.96
N LEU A 346 -49.02 63.51 53.39
CA LEU A 346 -49.06 62.04 53.26
C LEU A 346 -49.21 61.62 51.80
N LEU A 347 -50.07 62.30 51.02
CA LEU A 347 -50.24 62.07 49.59
C LEU A 347 -49.00 62.48 48.78
N GLU A 348 -48.29 63.54 49.17
CA GLU A 348 -47.00 63.94 48.59
C GLU A 348 -45.90 62.93 48.95
N ALA A 349 -45.89 62.42 50.18
CA ALA A 349 -44.98 61.36 50.61
C ALA A 349 -45.25 60.02 49.91
N ASP A 350 -46.53 59.67 49.71
CA ASP A 350 -46.94 58.47 48.97
C ASP A 350 -46.71 58.63 47.47
N ASN A 351 -46.92 59.82 46.88
CA ASN A 351 -46.53 60.10 45.50
C ASN A 351 -45.01 60.04 45.30
N ALA A 352 -44.22 60.50 46.28
CA ALA A 352 -42.77 60.35 46.26
C ALA A 352 -42.35 58.88 46.38
N ARG A 353 -43.02 58.07 47.20
CA ARG A 353 -42.80 56.62 47.31
C ARG A 353 -43.20 55.88 46.04
N LEU A 354 -44.32 56.23 45.43
CA LEU A 354 -44.78 55.66 44.16
C LEU A 354 -43.85 56.07 43.01
N GLY A 355 -43.36 57.31 42.99
CA GLY A 355 -42.34 57.78 42.06
C GLY A 355 -41.01 57.03 42.20
N ALA A 356 -40.58 56.75 43.44
CA ALA A 356 -39.40 55.93 43.70
C ALA A 356 -39.61 54.46 43.26
N SER A 357 -40.78 53.89 43.53
CA SER A 357 -41.12 52.52 43.12
C SER A 357 -41.24 52.39 41.59
N LEU A 358 -41.79 53.39 40.89
CA LEU A 358 -41.79 53.47 39.43
C LEU A 358 -40.38 53.62 38.85
N ALA A 359 -39.49 54.37 39.50
CA ALA A 359 -38.10 54.49 39.10
C ALA A 359 -37.34 53.15 39.27
N ASP A 360 -37.59 52.43 40.36
CA ASP A 360 -37.04 51.09 40.59
C ASP A 360 -37.56 50.08 39.56
N ILE A 361 -38.88 50.07 39.30
CA ILE A 361 -39.49 49.21 38.27
C ILE A 361 -38.92 49.53 36.89
N ASN A 362 -38.75 50.80 36.53
CA ASN A 362 -38.16 51.20 35.24
C ASN A 362 -36.68 50.80 35.14
N THR A 363 -35.96 50.84 36.27
CA THR A 363 -34.56 50.37 36.36
C THR A 363 -34.49 48.86 36.17
N ASP A 364 -35.40 48.10 36.79
CA ASP A 364 -35.48 46.65 36.61
C ASP A 364 -35.97 46.26 35.21
N LEU A 365 -36.85 47.06 34.59
CA LEU A 365 -37.29 46.84 33.20
C LEU A 365 -36.13 47.03 32.22
N LYS A 366 -35.29 48.06 32.42
CA LYS A 366 -34.05 48.26 31.65
C LYS A 366 -33.04 47.14 31.89
N ARG A 367 -32.89 46.69 33.14
CA ARG A 367 -32.01 45.57 33.51
C ARG A 367 -32.47 44.27 32.85
N HIS A 368 -33.77 43.98 32.84
CA HIS A 368 -34.35 42.81 32.19
C HIS A 368 -34.29 42.89 30.66
N GLY A 369 -34.53 44.06 30.06
CA GLY A 369 -34.36 44.28 28.63
C GLY A 369 -32.93 43.99 28.17
N LYS A 370 -31.93 44.52 28.89
CA LYS A 370 -30.51 44.25 28.61
C LYS A 370 -30.16 42.76 28.76
N ALA A 371 -30.68 42.11 29.80
CA ALA A 371 -30.47 40.68 30.01
C ALA A 371 -31.14 39.81 28.94
N LEU A 372 -32.31 40.21 28.42
CA LEU A 372 -33.00 39.51 27.34
C LEU A 372 -32.20 39.61 26.03
N SER A 373 -31.71 40.80 25.70
CA SER A 373 -30.85 40.99 24.53
C SER A 373 -29.56 40.16 24.63
N GLN A 374 -28.95 40.08 25.81
CA GLN A 374 -27.78 39.22 26.01
C GLN A 374 -28.10 37.74 25.76
N VAL A 375 -29.21 37.23 26.30
CA VAL A 375 -29.62 35.84 26.08
C VAL A 375 -29.96 35.56 24.61
N GLN A 376 -30.51 36.53 23.88
CA GLN A 376 -30.75 36.41 22.44
C GLN A 376 -29.44 36.33 21.65
N HIS A 377 -28.44 37.13 22.01
CA HIS A 377 -27.11 37.06 21.40
C HIS A 377 -26.44 35.71 21.67
N ASP A 378 -26.49 35.22 22.92
CA ASP A 378 -25.90 33.93 23.30
C ASP A 378 -26.58 32.76 22.57
N LEU A 379 -27.91 32.84 22.34
CA LEU A 379 -28.66 31.84 21.58
C LEU A 379 -28.26 31.79 20.10
N ILE A 380 -27.95 32.94 19.49
CA ILE A 380 -27.48 33.01 18.10
C ILE A 380 -26.08 32.40 18.00
N ALA A 381 -25.18 32.74 18.91
CA ALA A 381 -23.82 32.18 18.96
C ALA A 381 -23.86 30.65 19.14
N ALA A 382 -24.67 30.15 20.08
CA ALA A 382 -24.82 28.70 20.30
C ALA A 382 -25.37 27.96 19.08
N ARG A 383 -26.26 28.58 18.29
CA ARG A 383 -26.77 27.99 17.03
C ARG A 383 -25.70 27.92 15.94
N GLN A 384 -24.80 28.90 15.87
CA GLN A 384 -23.69 28.89 14.92
C GLN A 384 -22.67 27.79 15.26
N GLU A 385 -22.31 27.64 16.53
CA GLU A 385 -21.42 26.55 16.97
C GLU A 385 -21.99 25.16 16.63
N VAL A 386 -23.31 24.97 16.75
CA VAL A 386 -23.99 23.72 16.37
C VAL A 386 -23.96 23.49 14.86
N ALA A 387 -24.01 24.54 14.04
CA ALA A 387 -23.89 24.43 12.60
C ALA A 387 -22.48 24.02 12.17
N GLU A 388 -21.45 24.62 12.76
CA GLU A 388 -20.04 24.30 12.52
C GLU A 388 -19.71 22.86 12.94
N ALA A 389 -20.18 22.46 14.11
CA ALA A 389 -20.14 21.09 14.59
C ALA A 389 -20.70 20.06 13.60
N ARG A 390 -21.87 20.34 13.03
CA ARG A 390 -22.53 19.48 12.04
C ARG A 390 -21.74 19.40 10.73
N ALA A 391 -21.15 20.50 10.29
CA ALA A 391 -20.28 20.51 9.12
C ALA A 391 -19.05 19.62 9.31
N THR A 392 -18.38 19.73 10.47
CA THR A 392 -17.24 18.88 10.82
C THR A 392 -17.62 17.40 10.91
N SER A 393 -18.78 17.07 11.51
CA SER A 393 -19.28 15.69 11.57
C SER A 393 -19.58 15.09 10.19
N ASN A 394 -20.13 15.88 9.27
CA ASN A 394 -20.38 15.44 7.90
C ASN A 394 -19.06 15.19 7.14
N HIS A 395 -18.05 16.06 7.33
CA HIS A 395 -16.73 15.88 6.72
C HIS A 395 -16.03 14.60 7.21
N PHE A 396 -16.09 14.30 8.51
CA PHE A 396 -15.58 13.02 9.04
C PHE A 396 -16.32 11.80 8.46
N ARG A 397 -17.63 11.91 8.22
CA ARG A 397 -18.43 10.82 7.62
C ARG A 397 -18.01 10.55 6.16
N GLU A 398 -17.67 11.59 5.40
CA GLU A 398 -17.12 11.45 4.05
C GLU A 398 -15.75 10.76 4.07
N LEU A 399 -14.85 11.16 4.96
CA LEU A 399 -13.54 10.51 5.11
C LEU A 399 -13.65 9.03 5.49
N LEU A 400 -14.55 8.68 6.41
CA LEU A 400 -14.85 7.29 6.77
C LEU A 400 -15.41 6.49 5.59
N SER A 401 -16.33 7.09 4.81
CA SER A 401 -16.86 6.45 3.60
C SER A 401 -15.77 6.19 2.56
N GLN A 402 -14.83 7.12 2.39
CA GLN A 402 -13.73 6.99 1.45
C GLN A 402 -12.75 5.89 1.89
N ALA A 403 -12.38 5.87 3.18
CA ALA A 403 -11.54 4.81 3.75
C ALA A 403 -12.18 3.42 3.63
N HIS A 404 -13.51 3.32 3.84
CA HIS A 404 -14.23 2.05 3.64
C HIS A 404 -14.22 1.59 2.18
N ALA A 405 -14.34 2.52 1.22
CA ALA A 405 -14.27 2.18 -0.21
C ALA A 405 -12.86 1.70 -0.63
N GLU A 406 -11.81 2.33 -0.11
CA GLU A 406 -10.42 1.91 -0.32
C GLU A 406 -10.17 0.51 0.28
N SER A 407 -10.66 0.26 1.50
CA SER A 407 -10.57 -1.05 2.15
C SER A 407 -11.32 -2.15 1.37
N ALA A 408 -12.53 -1.86 0.88
CA ALA A 408 -13.29 -2.80 0.07
C ALA A 408 -12.57 -3.17 -1.25
N THR A 409 -11.91 -2.20 -1.86
CA THR A 409 -11.10 -2.42 -3.08
C THR A 409 -9.91 -3.34 -2.77
N ALA A 410 -9.17 -3.07 -1.69
CA ALA A 410 -8.05 -3.90 -1.27
C ALA A 410 -8.46 -5.34 -0.89
N LEU A 411 -9.63 -5.51 -0.25
CA LEU A 411 -10.20 -6.83 0.05
C LEU A 411 -10.56 -7.60 -1.23
N ALA A 412 -11.07 -6.91 -2.26
CA ALA A 412 -11.36 -7.51 -3.56
C ALA A 412 -10.08 -7.98 -4.28
N GLU A 413 -9.01 -7.18 -4.24
CA GLU A 413 -7.70 -7.56 -4.79
C GLU A 413 -7.10 -8.76 -4.04
N LEU A 414 -7.21 -8.78 -2.70
CA LEU A 414 -6.77 -9.91 -1.89
C LEU A 414 -7.56 -11.18 -2.19
N ALA A 415 -8.89 -11.07 -2.38
CA ALA A 415 -9.74 -12.19 -2.75
C ALA A 415 -9.38 -12.74 -4.14
N ALA A 416 -9.09 -11.88 -5.12
CA ALA A 416 -8.63 -12.28 -6.45
C ALA A 416 -7.30 -13.05 -6.37
N ALA A 417 -6.32 -12.53 -5.62
CA ALA A 417 -5.05 -13.22 -5.39
C ALA A 417 -5.24 -14.56 -4.66
N HIS A 418 -6.22 -14.66 -3.76
CA HIS A 418 -6.56 -15.92 -3.08
C HIS A 418 -7.15 -16.96 -4.04
N VAL A 419 -7.99 -16.54 -4.98
CA VAL A 419 -8.56 -17.42 -6.01
C VAL A 419 -7.46 -17.93 -6.93
N GLU A 420 -6.52 -17.09 -7.36
CA GLU A 420 -5.34 -17.51 -8.14
C GLU A 420 -4.48 -18.52 -7.38
N LEU A 421 -4.18 -18.24 -6.11
CA LEU A 421 -3.45 -19.17 -5.23
C LEU A 421 -4.21 -20.48 -5.01
N HIS A 422 -5.53 -20.43 -4.88
CA HIS A 422 -6.36 -21.63 -4.73
C HIS A 422 -6.41 -22.44 -6.02
N ALA A 423 -6.49 -21.80 -7.19
CA ALA A 423 -6.39 -22.45 -8.49
C ALA A 423 -5.02 -23.14 -8.67
N MET A 424 -3.93 -22.47 -8.26
CA MET A 424 -2.59 -23.09 -8.21
C MET A 424 -2.56 -24.29 -7.26
N ARG A 425 -3.18 -24.19 -6.07
CA ARG A 425 -3.18 -25.25 -5.05
C ARG A 425 -4.10 -26.44 -5.36
N THR A 426 -5.16 -26.22 -6.12
CA THR A 426 -6.11 -27.28 -6.52
C THR A 426 -5.74 -27.91 -7.86
N SER A 427 -4.78 -27.31 -8.59
CA SER A 427 -4.16 -27.93 -9.75
C SER A 427 -3.62 -29.32 -9.42
N THR A 428 -3.67 -30.19 -10.43
CA THR A 428 -3.33 -31.61 -10.33
C THR A 428 -1.89 -31.82 -9.84
N SER A 429 -0.97 -30.92 -10.20
CA SER A 429 0.44 -30.96 -9.78
C SER A 429 0.61 -30.67 -8.27
N TRP A 430 -0.20 -29.76 -7.72
CA TRP A 430 -0.11 -29.38 -6.31
C TRP A 430 -0.73 -30.42 -5.37
N ARG A 431 -1.85 -31.04 -5.78
CA ARG A 431 -2.51 -32.10 -5.00
C ARG A 431 -1.68 -33.37 -4.88
N VAL A 432 -0.94 -33.73 -5.93
CA VAL A 432 -0.06 -34.91 -5.93
C VAL A 432 1.12 -34.75 -4.95
N SER A 433 1.56 -33.52 -4.69
CA SER A 433 2.71 -33.22 -3.83
C SER A 433 2.34 -32.77 -2.40
N GLU A 434 1.05 -32.64 -2.08
CA GLU A 434 0.56 -32.19 -0.78
C GLU A 434 0.88 -33.14 0.40
N PRO A 435 0.71 -34.48 0.28
CA PRO A 435 0.98 -35.40 1.40
C PRO A 435 2.46 -35.41 1.81
N VAL A 436 3.37 -35.29 0.84
CA VAL A 436 4.82 -35.27 1.05
C VAL A 436 5.26 -33.98 1.76
N ARG A 437 4.65 -32.84 1.42
CA ARG A 437 4.93 -31.54 2.04
C ARG A 437 4.36 -31.41 3.46
N ALA A 438 3.28 -32.12 3.78
CA ALA A 438 2.74 -32.20 5.13
C ALA A 438 3.66 -33.02 6.06
N LEU A 439 4.17 -34.16 5.58
CA LEU A 439 5.15 -34.99 6.30
C LEU A 439 6.46 -34.24 6.60
N GLY A 440 6.96 -33.45 5.64
CA GLY A 440 8.14 -32.61 5.85
C GLY A 440 7.97 -31.54 6.93
N ARG A 441 6.75 -31.02 7.14
CA ARG A 441 6.46 -30.02 8.18
C ARG A 441 6.33 -30.63 9.58
N ILE A 442 5.83 -31.86 9.70
CA ILE A 442 5.72 -32.58 10.97
C ILE A 442 7.10 -33.03 11.47
N LEU A 443 8.00 -33.43 10.56
CA LEU A 443 9.37 -33.84 10.89
C LEU A 443 10.30 -32.68 11.27
N ARG A 444 9.95 -31.43 10.95
CA ARG A 444 10.71 -30.23 11.34
C ARG A 444 10.28 -29.64 12.71
N ARG A 445 9.25 -30.18 13.36
CA ARG A 445 8.72 -29.70 14.67
C ARG A 445 9.03 -30.64 15.85
N ARG A 446 9.93 -31.62 15.70
CA ARG A 446 10.39 -32.50 16.78
C ARG A 446 11.89 -32.39 16.98
#